data_AF-A0A1D7XHB4-F1
#
_entry.id   AF-A0A1D7XHB4-F1
#
_cell.length_a   1.000
_cell.length_b   1.000
_cell.length_c   1.000
_cell.angle_alpha   90.00
_cell.angle_beta   90.00
_cell.angle_gamma   90.00
#
_symmetry.space_group_name_H-M   'P 1'
#
loop_
_entity.id
_entity.type
_entity.pdbx_description
1 polymer ?
#
loop_
_entity_poly.entity_id
_entity_poly.type
_entity_poly.pdbx_seq_one_letter_code
_entity_poly.pdbx_strand_id
1 'polypeptide(L)'
;MTEDQKKQIRLLRYKGWGYKKISNAVGVSRDSVRGYCKRNRLDGYASEANSNHKQSIVDELVYDFCLQCGAKLEQSNKGRKKKFCTPKCKSEWEKTNRKIYIFQCEHCGKEYKSLGNKNRKYCSHECYVRDRFWRKEDAAQIVEKILKMEKVDHIPKWLKELLLSNLQE
;
A
#
# COMPACT_ATOMS: atom_id res chain seq x y z
N MET A 1 24.55 -22.54 10.43
CA MET A 1 23.31 -21.82 10.06
C MET A 1 22.16 -22.79 10.20
N THR A 2 21.23 -22.52 11.11
CA THR A 2 20.06 -23.39 11.40
C THR A 2 18.98 -23.27 10.32
N GLU A 3 18.03 -24.21 10.29
CA GLU A 3 16.89 -24.14 9.35
C GLU A 3 16.05 -22.88 9.55
N ASP A 4 15.82 -22.46 10.79
CA ASP A 4 15.13 -21.19 11.09
C ASP A 4 15.89 -19.99 10.53
N GLN A 5 17.22 -19.95 10.70
CA GLN A 5 18.05 -18.88 10.13
C GLN A 5 17.99 -18.87 8.59
N LYS A 6 17.97 -20.04 7.95
CA LYS A 6 17.83 -20.16 6.49
C LYS A 6 16.48 -19.59 6.03
N LYS A 7 15.38 -19.97 6.68
CA LYS A 7 14.03 -19.44 6.40
C LYS A 7 13.96 -17.92 6.59
N GLN A 8 14.55 -17.42 7.68
CA GLN A 8 14.61 -15.99 8.00
C GLN A 8 15.40 -15.22 6.92
N ILE A 9 16.56 -15.72 6.49
CA ILE A 9 17.35 -15.12 5.41
C ILE A 9 16.55 -15.09 4.11
N ARG A 10 15.88 -16.19 3.76
CA ARG A 10 15.05 -16.30 2.56
C ARG A 10 13.93 -15.26 2.55
N LEU A 11 13.15 -15.15 3.64
CA LEU A 11 12.11 -14.14 3.79
C LEU A 11 12.66 -12.72 3.61
N LEU A 12 13.76 -12.40 4.30
CA LEU A 12 14.32 -11.05 4.26
C LEU A 12 14.91 -10.70 2.89
N ARG A 13 15.50 -11.67 2.18
CA ARG A 13 15.94 -11.48 0.79
C ARG A 13 14.78 -11.21 -0.16
N TYR A 14 13.69 -11.98 -0.07
CA TYR A 14 12.48 -11.70 -0.82
C TYR A 14 11.82 -10.37 -0.43
N LYS A 15 12.11 -9.81 0.74
CA LYS A 15 11.68 -8.45 1.09
C LYS A 15 12.61 -7.35 0.58
N GLY A 16 13.65 -7.70 -0.20
CA GLY A 16 14.59 -6.73 -0.75
C GLY A 16 15.71 -6.33 0.22
N TRP A 17 15.97 -7.07 1.29
CA TRP A 17 17.02 -6.70 2.24
C TRP A 17 18.41 -7.08 1.72
N GLY A 18 19.38 -6.17 1.93
CA GLY A 18 20.79 -6.43 1.66
C GLY A 18 21.46 -7.31 2.72
N TYR A 19 22.58 -7.95 2.38
CA TYR A 19 23.24 -8.94 3.24
C TYR A 19 23.64 -8.42 4.62
N LYS A 20 24.14 -7.17 4.72
CA LYS A 20 24.52 -6.56 6.00
C LYS A 20 23.31 -6.40 6.93
N LYS A 21 22.17 -5.96 6.38
CA LYS A 21 20.93 -5.80 7.14
C LYS A 21 20.38 -7.14 7.63
N ILE A 22 20.44 -8.16 6.79
CA ILE A 22 20.03 -9.53 7.14
C ILE A 22 20.94 -10.12 8.21
N SER A 23 22.25 -9.97 8.06
CA SER A 23 23.26 -10.41 9.03
C SER A 23 22.94 -9.90 10.44
N ASN A 24 22.66 -8.60 10.58
CA ASN A 24 22.32 -7.98 11.86
C ASN A 24 20.98 -8.49 12.42
N ALA A 25 20.00 -8.77 11.57
CA ALA A 25 18.67 -9.22 12.01
C ALA A 25 18.62 -10.72 12.39
N VAL A 26 19.43 -11.54 11.73
CA VAL A 26 19.47 -13.00 11.91
C VAL A 26 20.53 -13.41 12.96
N GLY A 27 21.53 -12.56 13.21
CA GLY A 27 22.63 -12.86 14.14
C GLY A 27 23.68 -13.81 13.55
N VAL A 28 23.93 -13.72 12.24
CA VAL A 28 24.97 -14.51 11.54
C VAL A 28 25.89 -13.58 10.76
N SER A 29 27.10 -14.03 10.41
CA SER A 29 28.03 -13.18 9.64
C SER A 29 27.48 -12.84 8.25
N ARG A 30 27.83 -11.65 7.75
CA ARG A 30 27.49 -11.20 6.38
C ARG A 30 27.91 -12.23 5.32
N ASP A 31 29.07 -12.86 5.48
CA ASP A 31 29.56 -13.86 4.55
C ASP A 31 28.78 -15.18 4.61
N SER A 32 28.29 -15.57 5.80
CA SER A 32 27.36 -16.69 5.91
C SER A 32 26.08 -16.42 5.12
N VAL A 33 25.52 -15.21 5.23
CA VAL A 33 24.34 -14.79 4.46
C VAL A 33 24.63 -14.81 2.96
N ARG A 34 25.76 -14.21 2.54
CA ARG A 34 26.16 -14.17 1.12
C ARG A 34 26.35 -15.57 0.54
N GLY A 35 27.07 -16.45 1.26
CA GLY A 35 27.32 -17.82 0.85
C GLY A 35 26.02 -18.62 0.75
N TYR A 36 25.11 -18.47 1.71
CA TYR A 36 23.78 -19.08 1.61
C TYR A 36 22.99 -18.56 0.40
N CYS A 37 22.94 -17.23 0.20
CA CYS A 37 22.17 -16.65 -0.90
C CYS A 37 22.68 -17.12 -2.27
N LYS A 38 24.01 -17.15 -2.47
CA LYS A 38 24.62 -17.67 -3.71
C LYS A 38 24.26 -19.13 -3.99
N ARG A 39 24.34 -20.00 -2.97
CA ARG A 39 24.00 -21.44 -3.14
C ARG A 39 22.52 -21.68 -3.42
N ASN A 40 21.65 -20.73 -3.08
CA ASN A 40 20.20 -20.86 -3.18
C ASN A 40 19.58 -19.94 -4.25
N ARG A 41 20.40 -19.39 -5.17
CA ARG A 41 19.93 -18.47 -6.24
C ARG A 41 19.14 -17.26 -5.71
N LEU A 42 19.56 -16.75 -4.55
CA LEU A 42 19.05 -15.52 -3.93
C LEU A 42 20.09 -14.37 -4.03
N ASP A 43 21.14 -14.57 -4.81
CA ASP A 43 22.10 -13.54 -5.19
C ASP A 43 21.53 -12.58 -6.25
N GLY A 44 22.25 -11.49 -6.53
CA GLY A 44 21.74 -10.36 -7.33
C GLY A 44 21.08 -9.25 -6.49
N TYR A 45 20.56 -8.24 -7.18
CA TYR A 45 19.87 -7.13 -6.51
C TYR A 45 18.62 -7.65 -5.80
N ALA A 46 18.46 -7.24 -4.54
CA ALA A 46 17.37 -7.72 -3.70
C ALA A 46 15.97 -7.38 -4.28
N SER A 47 15.91 -6.34 -5.12
CA SER A 47 14.75 -5.92 -5.91
C SER A 47 14.38 -6.90 -7.03
N GLU A 48 15.37 -7.57 -7.62
CA GLU A 48 15.26 -8.42 -8.82
C GLU A 48 15.06 -9.92 -8.51
N ALA A 49 15.15 -10.31 -7.25
CA ALA A 49 14.89 -11.69 -6.83
C ALA A 49 13.42 -12.09 -7.06
N ASN A 50 13.14 -12.67 -8.23
CA ASN A 50 11.95 -13.43 -8.69
C ASN A 50 10.57 -12.95 -8.20
N SER A 51 9.90 -12.10 -8.99
CA SER A 51 8.60 -11.47 -8.70
C SER A 51 7.44 -12.45 -8.42
N ASN A 52 7.32 -13.56 -9.14
CA ASN A 52 6.19 -14.49 -8.98
C ASN A 52 6.37 -15.47 -7.79
N HIS A 53 7.59 -15.79 -7.41
CA HIS A 53 7.91 -16.66 -6.26
C HIS A 53 8.06 -15.91 -4.93
N LYS A 54 8.09 -14.58 -4.98
CA LYS A 54 8.30 -13.67 -3.85
C LYS A 54 7.11 -13.64 -2.90
N GLN A 55 5.89 -13.60 -3.45
CA GLN A 55 4.68 -13.44 -2.66
C GLN A 55 4.32 -14.74 -1.90
N SER A 56 4.44 -15.91 -2.53
CA SER A 56 4.13 -17.19 -1.91
C SER A 56 5.02 -17.49 -0.70
N ILE A 57 6.33 -17.25 -0.79
CA ILE A 57 7.26 -17.45 0.33
C ILE A 57 7.01 -16.45 1.46
N VAL A 58 6.68 -15.20 1.13
CA VAL A 58 6.30 -14.22 2.15
C VAL A 58 5.04 -14.68 2.87
N ASP A 59 4.03 -15.17 2.15
CA ASP A 59 2.78 -15.64 2.73
C ASP A 59 2.93 -16.92 3.57
N GLU A 60 3.87 -17.80 3.22
CA GLU A 60 4.21 -18.98 4.02
C GLU A 60 4.87 -18.59 5.36
N LEU A 61 5.83 -17.66 5.32
CA LEU A 61 6.67 -17.31 6.47
C LEU A 61 6.17 -16.10 7.27
N VAL A 62 5.07 -15.47 6.87
CA VAL A 62 4.50 -14.25 7.47
C VAL A 62 4.11 -14.41 8.94
N TYR A 63 3.84 -15.64 9.36
CA TYR A 63 3.47 -15.98 10.74
C TYR A 63 4.64 -16.55 11.55
N ASP A 64 5.75 -16.90 10.91
CA ASP A 64 6.94 -17.41 11.61
C ASP A 64 7.89 -16.28 12.00
N PHE A 65 7.98 -15.25 11.16
CA PHE A 65 8.92 -14.14 11.34
C PHE A 65 8.24 -12.79 11.13
N CYS A 66 8.69 -11.78 11.87
CA CYS A 66 8.17 -10.44 11.81
C CYS A 66 8.36 -9.83 10.41
N LEU A 67 7.25 -9.37 9.81
CA LEU A 67 7.27 -8.69 8.52
C LEU A 67 8.06 -7.38 8.51
N GLN A 68 8.41 -6.80 9.65
CA GLN A 68 9.27 -5.62 9.69
C GLN A 68 10.72 -6.01 9.93
N CYS A 69 11.06 -6.52 11.11
CA CYS A 69 12.45 -6.73 11.51
C CYS A 69 13.00 -8.13 11.19
N GLY A 70 12.15 -9.09 10.87
CA GLY A 70 12.54 -10.49 10.66
C GLY A 70 12.67 -11.32 11.94
N ALA A 71 12.46 -10.77 13.13
CA ALA A 71 12.53 -11.54 14.38
C ALA A 71 11.52 -12.71 14.40
N LYS A 72 11.89 -13.84 14.99
CA LYS A 72 10.98 -14.99 15.17
C LYS A 72 9.76 -14.57 15.99
N LEU A 73 8.58 -15.01 15.57
CA LEU A 73 7.31 -14.68 16.22
C LEU A 73 6.88 -15.79 17.16
N GLU A 74 6.56 -15.41 18.39
CA GLU A 74 5.84 -16.27 19.32
C GLU A 74 4.34 -16.11 19.09
N GLN A 75 3.73 -17.16 18.54
CA GLN A 75 2.30 -17.22 18.28
C GLN A 75 1.53 -17.54 19.56
N SER A 76 0.38 -16.91 19.73
CA SER A 76 -0.58 -17.25 20.77
C SER A 76 -1.47 -18.40 20.29
N ASN A 77 -1.82 -19.32 21.20
CA ASN A 77 -2.76 -20.41 20.92
C ASN A 77 -4.21 -19.90 20.72
N LYS A 78 -4.48 -18.64 21.09
CA LYS A 78 -5.79 -17.99 20.95
C LYS A 78 -5.70 -16.72 20.13
N GLY A 79 -6.74 -16.46 19.33
CA GLY A 79 -6.90 -15.22 18.57
C GLY A 79 -6.19 -15.21 17.21
N ARG A 80 -6.09 -14.03 16.62
CA ARG A 80 -5.49 -13.84 15.29
C ARG A 80 -3.97 -14.00 15.35
N LYS A 81 -3.40 -14.80 14.44
CA LYS A 81 -1.95 -14.98 14.31
C LYS A 81 -1.23 -13.64 14.10
N LYS A 82 -0.13 -13.45 14.82
CA LYS A 82 0.71 -12.25 14.75
C LYS A 82 1.52 -12.24 13.44
N LYS A 83 1.70 -11.06 12.87
CA LYS A 83 2.62 -10.79 11.75
C LYS A 83 3.80 -9.90 12.13
N PHE A 84 3.76 -9.34 13.35
CA PHE A 84 4.71 -8.36 13.86
C PHE A 84 5.05 -8.68 15.30
N CYS A 85 6.33 -8.50 15.68
CA CYS A 85 6.77 -8.73 17.06
C CYS A 85 6.32 -7.61 18.00
N THR A 86 6.15 -6.39 17.49
CA THR A 86 5.75 -5.21 18.28
C THR A 86 4.81 -4.29 17.49
N PRO A 87 4.00 -3.46 18.18
CA PRO A 87 3.22 -2.39 17.53
C PRO A 87 4.09 -1.42 16.72
N LYS A 88 5.30 -1.12 17.21
CA LYS A 88 6.30 -0.30 16.49
C LYS A 88 6.65 -0.92 15.14
N CYS A 89 6.94 -2.23 15.11
CA CYS A 89 7.24 -2.94 13.87
C CYS A 89 6.06 -2.91 12.88
N LYS A 90 4.82 -3.03 13.36
CA LYS A 90 3.62 -2.90 12.52
C LYS A 90 3.55 -1.50 11.88
N SER A 91 3.67 -0.45 12.68
CA SER A 91 3.58 0.94 12.19
C SER A 91 4.66 1.25 11.14
N GLU A 92 5.92 0.86 11.40
CA GLU A 92 7.02 1.05 10.44
C GLU A 92 6.81 0.29 9.13
N TRP A 93 6.27 -0.93 9.21
CA TRP A 93 5.92 -1.69 8.02
C TRP A 93 4.80 -1.00 7.22
N GLU A 94 3.75 -0.52 7.89
CA GLU A 94 2.65 0.19 7.25
C GLU A 94 3.10 1.47 6.55
N LYS A 95 4.08 2.21 7.06
CA LYS A 95 4.61 3.43 6.39
C LYS A 95 5.15 3.13 4.99
N THR A 96 5.79 1.98 4.81
CA THR A 96 6.48 1.60 3.57
C THR A 96 5.68 0.64 2.68
N ASN A 97 4.64 -0.01 3.21
CA ASN A 97 3.83 -1.02 2.52
C ASN A 97 2.36 -0.60 2.36
N ARG A 98 2.05 0.70 2.49
CA ARG A 98 0.72 1.23 2.18
C ARG A 98 0.41 1.01 0.70
N LYS A 99 -0.70 0.31 0.42
CA LYS A 99 -1.24 0.21 -0.93
C LYS A 99 -1.61 1.59 -1.44
N ILE A 100 -1.17 1.92 -2.64
CA ILE A 100 -1.55 3.14 -3.34
C ILE A 100 -2.77 2.80 -4.20
N TYR A 101 -3.86 3.53 -3.97
CA TYR A 101 -5.05 3.46 -4.81
C TYR A 101 -5.15 4.75 -5.62
N ILE A 102 -5.47 4.62 -6.91
CA ILE A 102 -5.69 5.77 -7.79
C ILE A 102 -7.21 5.93 -7.92
N PHE A 103 -7.70 7.15 -7.68
CA PHE A 103 -9.11 7.50 -7.74
C PHE A 103 -9.31 8.81 -8.50
N GLN A 104 -10.51 9.00 -9.03
CA GLN A 104 -10.97 10.32 -9.46
C GLN A 104 -11.82 10.94 -8.35
N CYS A 105 -11.60 12.23 -8.07
CA CYS A 105 -12.37 12.96 -7.07
C CYS A 105 -13.83 13.11 -7.52
N GLU A 106 -14.78 12.71 -6.67
CA GLU A 106 -16.21 12.84 -7.00
C GLU A 106 -16.67 14.30 -7.12
N HIS A 107 -15.93 15.26 -6.57
CA HIS A 107 -16.23 16.69 -6.68
C HIS A 107 -15.52 17.35 -7.87
N CYS A 108 -14.19 17.42 -7.84
CA CYS A 108 -13.43 18.18 -8.84
C CYS A 108 -12.98 17.36 -10.06
N GLY A 109 -13.23 16.05 -10.09
CA GLY A 109 -12.84 15.16 -11.19
C GLY A 109 -11.34 14.87 -11.30
N LYS A 110 -10.48 15.53 -10.53
CA LYS A 110 -9.03 15.33 -10.56
C LYS A 110 -8.64 13.92 -10.11
N GLU A 111 -7.68 13.32 -10.79
CA GLU A 111 -7.05 12.09 -10.33
C GLU A 111 -6.19 12.36 -9.09
N TYR A 112 -6.26 11.47 -8.11
CA TYR A 112 -5.44 11.54 -6.91
C TYR A 112 -5.09 10.17 -6.36
N LYS A 113 -4.01 10.12 -5.58
CA LYS A 113 -3.51 8.91 -4.91
C LYS A 113 -4.03 8.86 -3.47
N SER A 114 -4.64 7.75 -3.09
CA SER A 114 -5.04 7.44 -1.71
C SER A 114 -4.13 6.36 -1.13
N LEU A 115 -3.47 6.68 -0.02
CA LEU A 115 -2.58 5.76 0.68
C LEU A 115 -3.38 4.93 1.69
N GLY A 116 -3.54 3.63 1.43
CA GLY A 116 -4.15 2.67 2.35
C GLY A 116 -5.67 2.76 2.52
N ASN A 117 -6.34 3.80 2.00
CA ASN A 117 -7.80 3.92 2.03
C ASN A 117 -8.40 3.63 0.66
N LYS A 118 -9.00 2.45 0.51
CA LYS A 118 -9.66 1.99 -0.73
C LYS A 118 -11.03 2.62 -1.01
N ASN A 119 -11.60 3.36 -0.06
CA ASN A 119 -12.95 3.92 -0.13
C ASN A 119 -12.94 5.46 -0.15
N ARG A 120 -11.79 6.08 -0.46
CA ARG A 120 -11.69 7.54 -0.47
C ARG A 120 -12.40 8.09 -1.72
N LYS A 121 -13.24 9.11 -1.53
CA LYS A 121 -14.05 9.74 -2.59
C LYS A 121 -13.50 11.09 -3.06
N TYR A 122 -12.84 11.82 -2.17
CA TYR A 122 -12.40 13.19 -2.42
C TYR A 122 -10.88 13.33 -2.28
N CYS A 123 -10.29 14.12 -3.17
CA CYS A 123 -8.85 14.40 -3.14
C CYS A 123 -8.44 15.22 -1.91
N SER A 124 -9.33 16.08 -1.40
CA SER A 124 -9.06 16.97 -0.26
C SER A 124 -10.28 17.14 0.65
N HIS A 125 -10.07 17.77 1.81
CA HIS A 125 -11.16 18.07 2.73
C HIS A 125 -12.09 19.15 2.16
N GLU A 126 -11.56 20.11 1.43
CA GLU A 126 -12.33 21.17 0.77
C GLU A 126 -13.30 20.59 -0.26
N CYS A 127 -12.86 19.62 -1.07
CA CYS A 127 -13.73 18.91 -2.00
C CYS A 127 -14.85 18.15 -1.28
N TYR A 128 -14.57 17.55 -0.11
CA TYR A 128 -15.60 16.91 0.72
C TYR A 128 -16.62 17.93 1.23
N VAL A 129 -16.16 19.06 1.76
CA VAL A 129 -17.04 20.12 2.29
C VAL A 129 -17.90 20.71 1.18
N ARG A 130 -17.29 21.03 0.02
CA ARG A 130 -18.00 21.56 -1.16
C ARG A 130 -19.07 20.60 -1.64
N ASP A 131 -18.71 19.33 -1.88
CA ASP A 131 -19.66 18.32 -2.34
C ASP A 131 -20.81 18.07 -1.37
N ARG A 132 -20.55 18.15 -0.05
CA ARG A 132 -21.55 17.85 0.97
C ARG A 132 -22.48 19.01 1.29
N PHE A 133 -21.96 20.24 1.30
CA PHE A 133 -22.69 21.39 1.86
C PHE A 133 -22.98 22.50 0.86
N TRP A 134 -22.30 22.55 -0.29
CA TRP A 134 -22.35 23.69 -1.22
C TRP A 134 -22.88 23.32 -2.62
N ARG A 135 -23.69 22.26 -2.73
CA ARG A 135 -24.19 21.78 -4.03
C ARG A 135 -25.00 22.83 -4.79
N LYS A 136 -25.81 23.61 -4.09
CA LYS A 136 -26.67 24.64 -4.71
C LYS A 136 -25.83 25.78 -5.29
N GLU A 137 -24.85 26.23 -4.52
CA GLU A 137 -23.92 27.28 -4.89
C GLU A 137 -23.02 26.83 -6.04
N ASP A 138 -22.56 25.59 -6.03
CA ASP A 138 -21.78 25.00 -7.12
C ASP A 138 -22.58 24.93 -8.42
N ALA A 139 -23.84 24.47 -8.35
CA ALA A 139 -24.72 24.47 -9.52
C ALA A 139 -24.96 25.88 -10.05
N ALA A 140 -25.25 26.85 -9.19
CA ALA A 140 -25.47 28.24 -9.58
C ALA A 140 -24.25 28.82 -10.31
N GLN A 141 -23.04 28.62 -9.76
CA GLN A 141 -21.79 29.06 -10.39
C GLN A 141 -21.54 28.39 -11.75
N ILE A 142 -21.83 27.10 -11.86
CA ILE A 142 -21.66 26.36 -13.12
C ILE A 142 -22.66 26.87 -14.18
N VAL A 143 -23.93 27.05 -13.80
CA VAL A 143 -24.96 27.58 -14.71
C VAL A 143 -24.59 28.99 -15.16
N GLU A 144 -24.12 29.85 -14.26
CA GLU A 144 -23.69 31.21 -14.61
C GLU A 144 -22.56 31.20 -15.65
N LYS A 145 -21.54 30.35 -15.47
CA LYS A 145 -20.45 30.19 -16.45
C LYS A 145 -20.97 29.70 -17.80
N ILE A 146 -21.90 28.73 -17.80
CA ILE A 146 -22.50 28.21 -19.03
C ILE A 146 -23.26 29.31 -19.78
N LEU A 147 -24.07 30.11 -19.07
CA LEU A 147 -24.82 31.21 -19.67
C LEU A 147 -23.91 32.29 -20.28
N LYS A 148 -22.72 32.49 -19.71
CA LYS A 148 -21.69 33.39 -20.25
C LYS A 148 -20.82 32.76 -21.35
N MET A 149 -21.09 31.51 -21.73
CA MET A 149 -20.24 30.73 -22.65
C MET A 149 -18.79 30.60 -22.18
N GLU A 150 -18.57 30.60 -20.87
CA GLU A 150 -17.26 30.44 -20.25
C GLU A 150 -16.92 28.96 -20.02
N LYS A 151 -15.61 28.68 -19.92
CA LYS A 151 -15.13 27.33 -19.60
C LYS A 151 -15.51 26.93 -18.16
N VAL A 152 -16.15 25.78 -18.03
CA VAL A 152 -16.39 25.12 -16.74
C VAL A 152 -15.22 24.17 -16.43
N ASP A 153 -14.52 24.41 -15.33
CA ASP A 153 -13.30 23.67 -14.97
C ASP A 153 -13.57 22.22 -14.54
N HIS A 154 -14.68 21.99 -13.84
CA HIS A 154 -15.13 20.68 -13.43
C HIS A 154 -16.65 20.66 -13.24
N ILE A 155 -17.24 19.48 -13.46
CA ILE A 155 -18.64 19.21 -13.13
C ILE A 155 -18.63 18.10 -12.08
N PRO A 156 -19.15 18.35 -10.86
CA PRO A 156 -19.24 17.33 -9.82
C PRO A 156 -20.04 16.11 -10.27
N LYS A 157 -19.68 14.94 -9.75
CA LYS A 157 -20.30 13.66 -10.11
C LYS A 157 -21.82 13.68 -9.94
N TRP A 158 -22.32 14.19 -8.82
CA TRP A 158 -23.76 14.28 -8.55
C TRP A 158 -24.49 15.14 -9.59
N LEU A 159 -23.85 16.19 -10.12
CA LEU A 159 -24.47 17.07 -11.11
C LEU A 159 -24.44 16.42 -12.49
N LYS A 160 -23.36 15.71 -12.84
CA LYS A 160 -23.32 14.87 -14.05
C LYS A 160 -24.43 13.81 -14.02
N GLU A 161 -24.57 13.10 -12.91
CA GLU A 161 -25.61 12.08 -12.72
C GLU A 161 -27.01 12.68 -12.83
N LEU A 162 -27.24 13.86 -12.24
CA LEU A 162 -28.52 14.56 -12.33
C LEU A 162 -28.85 15.02 -13.76
N LEU A 163 -27.87 15.50 -14.53
CA LEU A 163 -28.07 15.95 -15.91
C LEU A 163 -28.25 14.78 -16.88
N LEU A 164 -27.59 13.65 -16.61
CA LEU A 164 -27.62 12.46 -17.46
C LEU A 164 -28.67 11.42 -17.03
N SER A 165 -29.45 11.69 -15.97
CA SER A 165 -30.40 10.74 -15.39
C SER A 165 -31.47 10.25 -16.39
N ASN A 166 -31.74 11.03 -17.44
CA ASN A 166 -32.77 10.74 -18.43
C ASN A 166 -32.22 10.09 -19.72
N LEU A 167 -30.93 9.76 -19.77
CA LEU A 167 -30.26 9.13 -20.93
C LEU A 167 -29.98 7.64 -20.72
N GLN A 168 -30.57 7.03 -19.69
CA GLN A 168 -30.40 5.61 -19.35
C GLN A 168 -31.69 4.78 -19.51
N GLU A 169 -32.68 5.28 -20.26
CA GLU A 169 -33.82 4.48 -20.77
C GLU A 169 -33.53 3.86 -22.13
#